data_AF-A0A2N6G1T6-F1
#
_entry.id   AF-A0A2N6G1T6-F1
#
_cell.length_a   1.000
_cell.length_b   1.000
_cell.length_c   1.000
_cell.angle_alpha   90.00
_cell.angle_beta   90.00
_cell.angle_gamma   90.00
#
_symmetry.space_group_name_H-M   'P 1'
#
loop_
_entity.id
_entity.type
_entity.pdbx_description
1 polymer ?
#
loop_
_entity_poly.entity_id
_entity_poly.type
_entity_poly.pdbx_seq_one_letter_code
_entity_poly.pdbx_strand_id
1 'polypeptide(L)' 'MRSKIFRWYKILNNIDKQINTATFEELEKFSKELKELDVEIQEETKVPLSYMGEYYDLMVHLELIQNKIESKSNQIQINY' A
#
# COMPACT_ATOMS: atom_id res chain seq x y z
N MET A 1 -2.19 4.35 18.42
CA MET A 1 -2.43 5.22 17.25
C MET A 1 -1.16 5.56 16.47
N ARG A 2 -0.29 6.48 16.96
CA ARG A 2 0.88 6.96 16.19
C ARG A 2 1.80 5.84 15.67
N SER A 3 2.10 4.84 16.50
CA SER A 3 2.98 3.74 16.10
C SER A 3 2.38 2.84 15.00
N LYS A 4 1.06 2.73 14.90
CA LYS A 4 0.39 1.95 13.84
C LYS A 4 0.46 2.69 12.50
N ILE A 5 0.05 3.96 12.48
CA ILE A 5 0.12 4.82 11.29
C ILE A 5 1.55 4.85 10.74
N PHE A 6 2.55 5.04 11.61
CA PHE A 6 3.95 5.03 11.21
C PHE A 6 4.41 3.67 10.67
N ARG A 7 3.95 2.56 11.25
CA ARG A 7 4.23 1.21 10.76
C ARG A 7 3.65 1.01 9.36
N TRP A 8 2.40 1.39 9.14
CA TRP A 8 1.73 1.28 7.84
C TRP A 8 2.45 2.10 6.78
N TYR A 9 2.82 3.35 7.08
CA TYR A 9 3.65 4.17 6.19
C TYR A 9 4.98 3.51 5.84
N LYS A 10 5.64 2.88 6.82
CA LYS A 10 6.92 2.19 6.58
C LYS A 10 6.76 1.02 5.61
N ILE A 11 5.66 0.26 5.74
CA ILE A 11 5.34 -0.86 4.83
C ILE A 11 5.07 -0.31 3.42
N LEU A 12 4.18 0.69 3.29
CA LEU A 12 3.88 1.33 2.01
C LEU A 12 5.14 1.86 1.32
N ASN A 13 6.00 2.60 2.03
CA ASN A 13 7.26 3.12 1.49
C ASN A 13 8.24 2.01 1.08
N ASN A 14 8.24 0.87 1.78
CA ASN A 14 9.10 -0.24 1.44
C ASN A 14 8.64 -0.93 0.14
N ILE A 15 7.32 -1.10 -0.02
CA ILE A 15 6.71 -1.65 -1.23
C ILE A 15 6.94 -0.68 -2.40
N ASP A 16 6.63 0.61 -2.24
CA ASP A 16 6.76 1.61 -3.32
C ASP A 16 8.17 1.67 -3.93
N LYS A 17 9.21 1.53 -3.10
CA LYS A 17 10.60 1.49 -3.55
C LYS A 17 10.95 0.25 -4.37
N GLN A 18 10.26 -0.86 -4.14
CA GLN A 18 10.55 -2.15 -4.76
C GLN A 18 9.71 -2.41 -6.01
N ILE A 19 8.53 -1.79 -6.16
CA ILE A 19 7.61 -2.02 -7.30
C ILE A 19 8.31 -1.92 -8.65
N ASN A 20 9.17 -0.91 -8.85
CA ASN A 20 9.77 -0.66 -10.16
C ASN A 20 10.71 -1.79 -10.61
N THR A 21 11.36 -2.47 -9.67
CA THR A 21 12.33 -3.55 -9.89
C THR A 21 11.76 -4.93 -9.59
N ALA A 22 10.53 -5.01 -9.07
CA ALA A 22 9.89 -6.24 -8.67
C ALA A 22 9.50 -7.10 -9.88
N THR A 23 9.62 -8.41 -9.69
CA THR A 23 9.09 -9.44 -10.58
C THR A 23 7.57 -9.57 -10.43
N PHE A 24 6.90 -10.26 -11.37
CA PHE A 24 5.47 -10.50 -11.28
C PHE A 24 5.06 -11.20 -9.97
N GLU A 25 5.80 -12.22 -9.54
CA GLU A 25 5.52 -12.93 -8.28
C GLU A 25 5.68 -12.02 -7.05
N GLU A 26 6.65 -11.11 -7.05
CA GLU A 26 6.82 -10.12 -5.99
C GLU A 26 5.69 -9.08 -5.98
N LEU A 27 5.25 -8.65 -7.17
CA LEU A 27 4.10 -7.76 -7.31
C LEU A 27 2.80 -8.40 -6.80
N GLU A 28 2.57 -9.69 -7.04
CA GLU A 28 1.45 -10.43 -6.45
C GLU A 28 1.54 -10.48 -4.92
N LYS A 29 2.74 -10.75 -4.37
CA LYS A 29 2.96 -10.72 -2.92
C LYS A 29 2.67 -9.34 -2.33
N PHE A 30 3.19 -8.28 -2.94
CA PHE A 30 2.93 -6.91 -2.51
C PHE A 30 1.44 -6.55 -2.62
N SER A 31 0.76 -6.98 -3.68
CA SER A 31 -0.68 -6.79 -3.83
C SER A 31 -1.47 -7.44 -2.68
N LYS A 32 -1.09 -8.66 -2.30
CA LYS A 32 -1.70 -9.36 -1.15
C LYS A 32 -1.41 -8.64 0.17
N GLU A 33 -0.16 -8.24 0.40
CA GLU A 33 0.23 -7.50 1.61
C GLU A 33 -0.52 -6.17 1.74
N LEU A 34 -0.70 -5.44 0.64
CA LEU A 34 -1.49 -4.20 0.63
C LEU A 34 -2.98 -4.44 0.93
N LYS A 35 -3.57 -5.55 0.48
CA LYS A 35 -4.95 -5.90 0.81
C LYS A 35 -5.11 -6.20 2.30
N GLU A 36 -4.17 -6.94 2.89
CA GLU A 36 -4.17 -7.19 4.34
C GLU A 36 -4.00 -5.88 5.13
N LEU A 37 -3.14 -4.99 4.65
CA LEU A 37 -2.93 -3.66 5.22
C LEU A 37 -4.19 -2.78 5.14
N ASP A 38 -4.88 -2.77 4.01
CA ASP A 38 -6.12 -2.00 3.81
C ASP A 38 -7.21 -2.47 4.77
N VAL A 39 -7.39 -3.78 4.93
CA VAL A 39 -8.33 -4.34 5.91
C VAL A 39 -7.96 -3.89 7.33
N GLU A 40 -6.68 -3.98 7.71
CA GLU A 40 -6.23 -3.55 9.04
C GLU A 40 -6.48 -2.04 9.29
N ILE A 41 -6.27 -1.22 8.27
CA ILE A 41 -6.50 0.24 8.32
C ILE A 41 -8.01 0.51 8.49
N GLN A 42 -8.86 -0.16 7.71
CA GLN A 42 -10.32 0.02 7.77
C GLN A 42 -10.93 -0.46 9.09
N GLU A 43 -10.39 -1.53 9.68
CA GLU A 43 -10.79 -2.01 11.01
C GLU A 43 -10.45 -0.99 12.13
N GLU A 44 -9.48 -0.10 11.89
CA GLU A 44 -9.08 0.94 12.83
C GLU A 44 -10.08 2.13 12.82
N THR A 45 -11.24 1.90 13.42
CA THR A 45 -12.36 2.85 13.50
C THR A 45 -12.16 4.04 14.46
N LYS A 46 -11.02 4.11 15.18
CA LYS A 46 -10.80 5.07 16.28
C LYS A 46 -9.71 6.10 15.99
N VAL A 47 -9.63 6.60 14.77
CA VAL A 47 -8.66 7.65 14.41
C VAL A 47 -9.08 8.99 15.02
N PRO A 48 -8.27 9.58 15.92
CA PRO A 48 -8.55 10.90 16.45
C PRO A 48 -8.49 11.95 15.34
N LEU A 49 -9.34 12.98 15.41
CA LEU A 49 -9.41 14.05 14.39
C LEU A 49 -8.05 14.68 14.07
N SER A 50 -7.17 14.81 15.07
CA SER A 50 -5.83 15.36 14.91
C SER A 50 -4.88 14.53 14.04
N TYR A 51 -5.20 13.26 13.75
CA TYR A 51 -4.44 12.41 12.82
C TYR A 51 -5.21 12.11 11.53
N MET A 52 -6.38 12.73 11.32
CA MET A 52 -7.19 12.44 10.13
C MET A 52 -6.46 12.86 8.85
N GLY A 53 -5.64 13.92 8.89
CA GLY A 53 -4.81 14.32 7.76
C GLY A 53 -3.83 13.22 7.36
N GLU A 54 -3.01 12.77 8.31
CA GLU A 54 -2.04 11.68 8.07
C GLU A 54 -2.72 10.35 7.73
N TYR A 55 -3.92 10.11 8.25
CA TYR A 55 -4.71 8.94 7.91
C TYR A 55 -5.23 8.99 6.46
N TYR A 56 -5.75 10.14 6.01
CA TYR A 56 -6.16 10.30 4.61
C TYR A 56 -4.98 10.21 3.65
N ASP A 57 -3.86 10.86 3.99
CA ASP A 57 -2.63 10.78 3.20
C ASP A 57 -2.15 9.32 3.08
N LEU A 58 -2.30 8.52 4.13
CA LEU A 58 -1.99 7.09 4.11
C LEU A 58 -2.92 6.32 3.16
N MET A 59 -4.23 6.57 3.23
CA MET A 59 -5.20 5.92 2.35
C MET A 59 -4.95 6.26 0.88
N VAL A 60 -4.70 7.54 0.57
CA VAL A 60 -4.36 7.99 -0.79
C VAL A 60 -3.08 7.32 -1.26
N HIS A 61 -2.05 7.26 -0.41
CA HIS A 61 -0.80 6.59 -0.76
C HIS A 61 -1.00 5.09 -1.03
N LEU A 62 -1.82 4.41 -0.22
CA LEU A 62 -2.16 3.00 -0.40
C LEU A 62 -2.82 2.77 -1.77
N GLU A 63 -3.82 3.57 -2.14
CA GLU A 63 -4.49 3.51 -3.43
C GLU A 63 -3.52 3.77 -4.60
N LEU A 64 -2.63 4.75 -4.47
CA LEU A 64 -1.60 5.05 -5.47
C LEU A 64 -0.66 3.85 -5.70
N ILE A 65 -0.22 3.18 -4.63
CA ILE A 65 0.66 2.03 -4.72
C ILE A 65 -0.07 0.83 -5.35
N GLN A 66 -1.33 0.57 -4.98
CA GLN A 66 -2.14 -0.48 -5.59
C GLN A 66 -2.25 -0.28 -7.12
N ASN A 67 -2.56 0.94 -7.56
CA ASN A 67 -2.63 1.29 -8.98
C ASN A 67 -1.28 1.11 -9.70
N LYS A 68 -0.16 1.43 -9.05
CA LYS A 68 1.19 1.18 -9.61
C LYS A 68 1.47 -0.31 -9.80
N ILE A 69 1.13 -1.13 -8.81
CA ILE A 69 1.30 -2.60 -8.88
C ILE A 69 0.47 -3.16 -10.02
N GLU A 70 -0.80 -2.80 -10.12
CA GLU A 70 -1.68 -3.25 -11.19
C GLU A 70 -1.16 -2.85 -12.57
N SER A 71 -0.77 -1.59 -12.72
CA SER A 71 -0.20 -1.07 -13.98
C SER A 71 1.06 -1.83 -14.38
N LYS A 72 1.97 -2.09 -13.43
CA LYS A 72 3.21 -2.83 -13.67
C LYS A 72 2.95 -4.30 -13.99
N SER A 73 2.04 -4.93 -13.26
CA SER A 73 1.61 -6.32 -13.47
C SER A 73 1.03 -6.51 -14.88
N ASN A 74 0.12 -5.62 -15.29
CA ASN A 74 -0.46 -5.60 -16.64
C ASN A 74 0.61 -5.39 -17.72
N GLN A 75 1.58 -4.49 -17.49
CA GLN A 75 2.70 -4.31 -18.43
C GLN A 75 3.55 -5.58 -18.59
N ILE A 76 3.81 -6.31 -17.51
CA ILE A 76 4.58 -7.56 -17.59
C ILE A 76 3.79 -8.63 -18.33
N GLN A 77 2.47 -8.72 -18.10
CA GLN A 77 1.61 -9.74 -18.69
C GLN A 77 1.34 -9.54 -20.19
N ILE A 78 1.42 -8.31 -20.70
CA ILE A 78 1.29 -8.00 -22.15
C ILE A 78 2.58 -8.35 -22.93
N ASN A 79 3.73 -8.43 -22.24
CA ASN A 79 5.03 -8.69 -22.87
C ASN A 79 5.43 -10.18 -22.92
N TYR A 80 4.50 -11.09 -22.57
CA TYR A 80 4.62 -12.55 -22.71
C TYR A 80 3.61 -13.06 -23.73
#